data_AF-A0A177U4B1-F1
#
_entry.id   AF-A0A177U4B1-F1
#
_cell.length_a   1.000
_cell.length_b   1.000
_cell.length_c   1.000
_cell.angle_alpha   90.00
_cell.angle_beta   90.00
_cell.angle_gamma   90.00
#
_symmetry.space_group_name_H-M   'P 1'
#
loop_
_entity.id
_entity.type
_entity.pdbx_description
1 polymer ?
#
loop_
_entity_poly.entity_id
_entity_poly.type
_entity_poly.pdbx_seq_one_letter_code
_entity_poly.pdbx_strand_id
1 'polypeptide(L)'
;MKAKLQVLERDINTHIKDGVEYISITDIARYKNPDRTDDLIRNWLRNRNTIEFLGIWEQLNNLDLKPVEFDGFKKQAGLNSFVYASEADLLNVALFGVTARQWRDANPGLKGNLRDHADVHQLVCPANLESMNAHFISEGLPQSERLQKLNELAIRQMRVLVEATRQPLLDEGI
;
A
#
# COMPACT_ATOMS: atom_id res chain seq x y z
N MET A 1 13.18 32.33 -10.00
CA MET A 1 14.02 31.27 -9.41
C MET A 1 13.20 29.99 -9.36
N LYS A 2 13.77 28.82 -9.69
CA LYS A 2 13.08 27.54 -9.44
C LYS A 2 13.01 27.32 -7.93
N ALA A 3 11.82 27.07 -7.41
CA ALA A 3 11.66 26.70 -6.00
C ALA A 3 12.33 25.34 -5.77
N LYS A 4 12.96 25.19 -4.61
CA LYS A 4 13.71 23.99 -4.22
C LYS A 4 13.36 23.66 -2.79
N LEU A 5 13.15 22.37 -2.53
CA LEU A 5 12.90 21.82 -1.21
C LEU A 5 14.16 21.11 -0.71
N GLN A 6 14.59 21.40 0.52
CA GLN A 6 15.67 20.63 1.14
C GLN A 6 15.12 19.42 1.87
N VAL A 7 15.61 18.24 1.50
CA VAL A 7 15.31 16.97 2.18
C VAL A 7 16.63 16.23 2.38
N LEU A 8 16.96 15.84 3.62
CA LEU A 8 18.23 15.16 3.95
C LEU A 8 19.47 15.88 3.36
N GLU A 9 19.54 17.20 3.53
CA GLU A 9 20.64 18.06 3.04
C GLU A 9 20.77 18.15 1.50
N ARG A 10 19.70 17.81 0.75
CA ARG A 10 19.71 17.84 -0.71
C ARG A 10 18.55 18.65 -1.28
N ASP A 11 18.85 19.36 -2.36
CA ASP A 11 17.89 20.14 -3.12
C ASP A 11 17.06 19.23 -4.04
N ILE A 12 15.76 19.17 -3.79
CA ILE A 12 14.77 18.59 -4.70
C ILE A 12 14.10 19.74 -5.43
N ASN A 13 14.00 19.67 -6.77
CA ASN A 13 13.30 20.71 -7.52
C ASN A 13 11.80 20.64 -7.22
N THR A 14 11.19 21.82 -7.00
CA THR A 14 9.74 21.96 -6.91
C THR A 14 9.21 22.85 -8.02
N HIS A 15 7.93 22.67 -8.36
CA HIS A 15 7.23 23.44 -9.37
C HIS A 15 5.84 23.79 -8.88
N ILE A 16 5.45 25.06 -8.97
CA ILE A 16 4.11 25.50 -8.57
C ILE A 16 3.26 25.62 -9.84
N LYS A 17 2.10 24.95 -9.83
CA LYS A 17 1.09 25.04 -10.88
C LYS A 17 -0.29 25.15 -10.23
N ASP A 18 -1.09 26.12 -10.66
CA ASP A 18 -2.46 26.37 -10.16
C ASP A 18 -2.55 26.51 -8.62
N GLY A 19 -1.52 27.11 -8.00
CA GLY A 19 -1.43 27.28 -6.55
C GLY A 19 -1.01 26.02 -5.78
N VAL A 20 -0.77 24.90 -6.47
CA VAL A 20 -0.31 23.64 -5.88
C VAL A 20 1.19 23.46 -6.15
N GLU A 21 1.94 23.13 -5.11
CA GLU A 21 3.37 22.82 -5.21
C GLU A 21 3.60 21.32 -5.50
N TYR A 22 4.37 21.04 -6.54
CA TYR A 22 4.73 19.71 -7.00
C TYR A 22 6.21 19.44 -6.76
N ILE A 23 6.53 18.21 -6.37
CA ILE A 23 7.90 17.76 -6.08
C ILE A 23 8.41 16.87 -7.22
N SER A 24 9.68 17.04 -7.61
CA SER A 24 10.32 16.26 -8.67
C SER A 24 10.62 14.82 -8.26
N ILE A 25 9.79 13.88 -8.72
CA ILE A 25 9.97 12.44 -8.50
C ILE A 25 11.27 11.94 -9.13
N THR A 26 11.71 12.55 -10.24
CA THR A 26 12.98 12.21 -10.90
C THR A 26 14.20 12.55 -10.05
N ASP A 27 14.15 13.65 -9.28
CA ASP A 27 15.23 13.98 -8.35
C ASP A 27 15.28 12.98 -7.18
N ILE A 28 14.11 12.58 -6.67
CA ILE A 28 13.99 11.54 -5.63
C ILE A 28 14.51 10.19 -6.15
N ALA A 29 14.16 9.82 -7.37
CA ALA A 29 14.60 8.58 -7.98
C ALA A 29 16.12 8.57 -8.25
N ARG A 30 16.68 9.70 -8.71
CA ARG A 30 18.14 9.87 -8.90
C ARG A 30 18.92 9.70 -7.61
N TYR A 31 18.35 10.11 -6.48
CA TYR A 31 18.96 9.87 -5.17
C TYR A 31 19.05 8.37 -4.85
N LYS A 32 17.96 7.63 -5.07
CA LYS A 32 17.89 6.22 -4.69
C LYS A 32 18.67 5.31 -5.63
N ASN A 33 18.69 5.61 -6.93
CA ASN A 33 19.48 4.87 -7.91
C ASN A 33 19.83 5.76 -9.12
N PRO A 34 20.99 6.44 -9.09
CA PRO A 34 21.37 7.35 -10.18
C PRO A 34 21.59 6.62 -11.51
N ASP A 35 22.11 5.39 -11.49
CA ASP A 35 22.43 4.60 -12.68
C ASP A 35 21.20 3.94 -13.33
N ARG A 36 20.10 3.82 -12.59
CA ARG A 36 18.84 3.20 -13.04
C ARG A 36 17.60 3.98 -12.59
N THR A 37 17.69 5.31 -12.68
CA THR A 37 16.61 6.22 -12.28
C THR A 37 15.32 5.91 -13.04
N ASP A 38 15.42 5.66 -14.34
CA ASP A 38 14.29 5.39 -15.23
C ASP A 38 13.63 4.04 -14.92
N ASP A 39 14.41 2.99 -14.65
CA ASP A 39 13.90 1.69 -14.22
C ASP A 39 13.20 1.78 -12.86
N LEU A 40 13.74 2.57 -11.93
CA LEU A 40 13.16 2.78 -10.61
C LEU A 40 11.79 3.48 -10.72
N ILE A 41 11.70 4.56 -11.50
CA ILE A 41 10.44 5.27 -11.76
C ILE A 41 9.46 4.34 -12.48
N ARG A 42 9.92 3.60 -13.49
CA ARG A 42 9.12 2.62 -14.23
C ARG A 42 8.57 1.54 -13.30
N ASN A 43 9.33 1.08 -12.32
CA ASN A 43 8.87 0.11 -11.31
C ASN A 43 7.84 0.73 -10.34
N TRP A 44 8.04 1.97 -9.90
CA TRP A 44 7.04 2.68 -9.06
C TRP A 44 5.71 2.87 -9.78
N LEU A 45 5.76 3.21 -11.07
CA LEU A 45 4.59 3.40 -11.92
C LEU A 45 3.95 2.09 -12.38
N ARG A 46 4.69 0.97 -12.36
CA ARG A 46 4.16 -0.38 -12.64
C ARG A 46 3.49 -1.05 -11.45
N ASN A 47 3.64 -0.49 -10.23
CA ASN A 47 2.98 -1.03 -9.06
C ASN A 47 1.46 -0.91 -9.24
N ARG A 48 0.74 -2.02 -9.06
CA ARG A 48 -0.71 -2.08 -9.17
C ARG A 48 -1.41 -1.07 -8.25
N ASN A 49 -0.89 -0.82 -7.06
CA ASN A 49 -1.47 0.17 -6.14
C ASN A 49 -1.33 1.59 -6.70
N THR A 50 -0.20 1.92 -7.31
CA THR A 50 0.03 3.21 -7.97
C THR A 50 -0.91 3.37 -9.17
N ILE A 51 -1.05 2.31 -9.99
CA ILE A 51 -1.95 2.32 -11.16
C ILE A 51 -3.40 2.42 -10.72
N GLU A 52 -3.82 1.73 -9.65
CA GLU A 52 -5.17 1.82 -9.10
C GLU A 52 -5.49 3.21 -8.57
N PHE A 53 -4.56 3.81 -7.82
CA PHE A 53 -4.70 5.18 -7.34
C PHE A 53 -4.81 6.19 -8.48
N LEU A 54 -3.89 6.13 -9.46
CA LEU A 54 -3.91 7.01 -10.63
C LEU A 54 -5.18 6.79 -11.47
N GLY A 55 -5.67 5.55 -11.56
CA GLY A 55 -6.92 5.24 -12.25
C GLY A 55 -8.15 5.87 -11.64
N ILE A 56 -8.27 5.84 -10.31
CA ILE A 56 -9.35 6.51 -9.59
C ILE A 56 -9.24 8.03 -9.79
N TRP A 57 -8.04 8.58 -9.68
CA TRP A 57 -7.83 10.01 -9.89
C TRP A 57 -8.22 10.46 -11.31
N GLU A 58 -7.81 9.71 -12.33
CA GLU A 58 -8.19 9.96 -13.73
C GLU A 58 -9.71 9.85 -13.92
N GLN A 59 -10.39 8.85 -13.31
CA GLN A 59 -11.85 8.75 -13.38
C GLN A 59 -12.56 9.96 -12.78
N LEU A 60 -11.99 10.56 -11.72
CA LEU A 60 -12.57 11.71 -11.04
C LEU A 60 -12.27 13.04 -11.73
N ASN A 61 -11.16 13.14 -12.48
CA ASN A 61 -10.65 14.43 -12.96
C ASN A 61 -10.48 14.51 -14.48
N ASN A 62 -10.60 13.40 -15.22
CA ASN A 62 -10.44 13.34 -16.66
C ASN A 62 -11.71 12.75 -17.31
N LEU A 63 -12.58 13.64 -17.79
CA LEU A 63 -13.86 13.28 -18.43
C LEU A 63 -13.69 12.48 -19.73
N ASP A 64 -12.51 12.51 -20.35
CA ASP A 64 -12.19 11.78 -21.58
C ASP A 64 -11.53 10.41 -21.31
N LEU A 65 -11.41 9.99 -20.05
CA LEU A 65 -10.83 8.70 -19.72
C LEU A 65 -11.68 7.58 -20.32
N LYS A 66 -11.04 6.66 -21.05
CA LYS A 66 -11.66 5.45 -21.58
C LYS A 66 -11.53 4.31 -20.58
N PRO A 67 -12.56 3.98 -19.78
CA PRO A 67 -12.41 3.10 -18.63
C PRO A 67 -12.09 1.65 -19.04
N VAL A 68 -12.61 1.23 -20.20
CA VAL A 68 -12.41 -0.12 -20.76
C VAL A 68 -10.96 -0.34 -21.19
N GLU A 69 -10.31 0.66 -21.77
CA GLU A 69 -8.89 0.57 -22.15
C GLU A 69 -8.00 0.57 -20.90
N PHE A 70 -8.37 1.38 -19.89
CA PHE A 70 -7.68 1.46 -18.59
C PHE A 70 -7.70 0.12 -17.81
N ASP A 71 -8.82 -0.60 -17.82
CA ASP A 71 -8.94 -1.93 -17.23
C ASP A 71 -7.97 -2.95 -17.85
N GLY A 72 -7.66 -2.80 -19.14
CA GLY A 72 -6.64 -3.60 -19.82
C GLY A 72 -5.24 -3.39 -19.24
N PHE A 73 -4.85 -2.13 -18.99
CA PHE A 73 -3.57 -1.80 -18.35
C PHE A 73 -3.49 -2.27 -16.90
N LYS A 74 -4.59 -2.15 -16.14
CA LYS A 74 -4.69 -2.67 -14.78
C LYS A 74 -4.46 -4.19 -14.70
N LYS A 75 -4.93 -4.94 -15.69
CA LYS A 75 -4.72 -6.40 -15.79
C LYS A 75 -3.29 -6.78 -16.22
N GLN A 76 -2.62 -5.93 -17.00
CA GLN A 76 -1.23 -6.14 -17.46
C GLN A 76 -0.19 -5.69 -16.44
N ALA A 77 -0.56 -4.87 -15.47
CA ALA A 77 0.28 -4.53 -14.33
C ALA A 77 0.64 -5.79 -13.53
N GLY A 78 1.87 -6.27 -13.72
CA GLY A 78 2.36 -7.49 -13.09
C GLY A 78 2.39 -7.36 -11.56
N LEU A 79 1.53 -8.11 -10.88
CA LEU A 79 1.82 -8.57 -9.53
C LEU A 79 3.04 -9.49 -9.63
N ASN A 80 4.12 -9.19 -8.92
CA ASN A 80 5.25 -10.13 -8.75
C ASN A 80 4.75 -11.38 -8.00
N SER A 81 4.04 -12.27 -8.68
CA SER A 81 3.10 -13.25 -8.09
C SER A 81 3.72 -14.24 -7.10
N PHE A 82 5.01 -14.55 -7.25
CA PHE A 82 5.69 -15.52 -6.38
C PHE A 82 6.18 -14.90 -5.06
N VAL A 83 6.77 -13.69 -5.11
CA VAL A 83 7.14 -12.93 -3.90
C VAL A 83 5.89 -12.41 -3.20
N TYR A 84 4.87 -12.01 -3.97
CA TYR A 84 3.62 -11.48 -3.42
C TYR A 84 2.80 -12.54 -2.69
N ALA A 85 2.87 -13.81 -3.08
CA ALA A 85 2.22 -14.89 -2.34
C ALA A 85 2.84 -15.05 -0.93
N SER A 86 4.18 -15.03 -0.82
CA SER A 86 4.85 -15.11 0.48
C SER A 86 4.65 -13.85 1.33
N GLU A 87 4.58 -12.68 0.70
CA GLU A 87 4.37 -11.43 1.43
C GLU A 87 2.92 -11.27 1.88
N ALA A 88 1.93 -11.69 1.06
CA ALA A 88 0.53 -11.74 1.49
C ALA A 88 0.33 -12.74 2.64
N ASP A 89 0.99 -13.89 2.60
CA ASP A 89 0.98 -14.84 3.72
C ASP A 89 1.66 -14.28 4.97
N LEU A 90 2.75 -13.51 4.83
CA LEU A 90 3.38 -12.83 5.96
C LEU A 90 2.43 -11.85 6.65
N LEU A 91 1.64 -11.10 5.88
CA LEU A 91 0.62 -10.20 6.43
C LEU A 91 -0.52 -10.97 7.10
N ASN A 92 -0.94 -12.10 6.51
CA ASN A 92 -1.96 -12.96 7.10
C ASN A 92 -1.46 -13.56 8.43
N VAL A 93 -0.20 -13.99 8.50
CA VAL A 93 0.39 -14.49 9.74
C VAL A 93 0.55 -13.36 10.76
N ALA A 94 0.95 -12.16 10.34
CA ALA A 94 1.07 -11.01 11.24
C ALA A 94 -0.28 -10.63 11.89
N LEU A 95 -1.38 -10.71 11.14
CA LEU A 95 -2.70 -10.28 11.61
C LEU A 95 -3.54 -11.41 12.22
N PHE A 96 -3.57 -12.58 11.59
CA PHE A 96 -4.45 -13.71 11.93
C PHE A 96 -3.70 -14.93 12.49
N GLY A 97 -2.36 -14.91 12.48
CA GLY A 97 -1.54 -16.02 12.98
C GLY A 97 -1.47 -17.24 12.05
N VAL A 98 -2.09 -17.19 10.87
CA VAL A 98 -2.16 -18.31 9.92
C VAL A 98 -1.88 -17.86 8.49
N THR A 99 -1.29 -18.76 7.71
CA THR A 99 -1.18 -18.60 6.25
C THR A 99 -2.52 -18.88 5.56
N ALA A 100 -2.66 -18.44 4.31
CA ALA A 100 -3.86 -18.72 3.51
C ALA A 100 -4.08 -20.23 3.30
N ARG A 101 -3.00 -21.03 3.24
CA ARG A 101 -3.10 -22.50 3.15
C ARG A 101 -3.61 -23.09 4.46
N GLN A 102 -2.99 -22.75 5.60
CA GLN A 102 -3.42 -23.25 6.91
C GLN A 102 -4.89 -22.91 7.20
N TRP A 103 -5.34 -21.71 6.80
CA TRP A 103 -6.76 -21.35 6.94
C TRP A 103 -7.67 -22.21 6.07
N ARG A 104 -7.31 -22.47 4.79
CA ARG A 104 -8.12 -23.35 3.91
C ARG A 104 -8.17 -24.78 4.43
N ASP A 105 -7.05 -25.31 4.88
CA ASP A 105 -6.95 -26.68 5.41
C ASP A 105 -7.81 -26.83 6.69
N ALA A 106 -7.87 -25.79 7.53
CA ALA A 106 -8.73 -25.76 8.72
C ALA A 106 -10.22 -25.50 8.40
N ASN A 107 -10.56 -24.99 7.21
CA ASN A 107 -11.92 -24.58 6.83
C ASN A 107 -12.38 -25.20 5.49
N PRO A 108 -12.39 -26.54 5.34
CA PRO A 108 -12.66 -27.21 4.06
C PRO A 108 -14.08 -26.99 3.51
N GLY A 109 -15.03 -26.60 4.36
CA GLY A 109 -16.43 -26.35 3.99
C GLY A 109 -16.77 -24.88 3.69
N LEU A 110 -15.84 -23.95 3.95
CA LEU A 110 -16.09 -22.52 3.73
C LEU A 110 -15.65 -22.13 2.31
N LYS A 111 -16.53 -21.42 1.60
CA LYS A 111 -16.19 -20.80 0.31
C LYS A 111 -15.43 -19.49 0.54
N GLY A 112 -14.50 -19.18 -0.35
CA GLY A 112 -13.71 -17.95 -0.30
C GLY A 112 -12.35 -18.11 0.39
N ASN A 113 -11.84 -17.01 0.93
CA ASN A 113 -10.54 -16.91 1.59
C ASN A 113 -10.67 -16.28 2.98
N LEU A 114 -9.62 -16.36 3.80
CA LEU A 114 -9.55 -15.81 5.16
C LEU A 114 -10.14 -14.39 5.31
N ARG A 115 -9.87 -13.48 4.37
CA ARG A 115 -10.34 -12.09 4.43
C ARG A 115 -11.83 -11.96 4.17
N ASP A 116 -12.46 -12.89 3.44
CA ASP A 116 -13.90 -12.89 3.19
C ASP A 116 -14.70 -13.21 4.47
N HIS A 117 -14.03 -13.74 5.50
CA HIS A 117 -14.60 -14.11 6.79
C HIS A 117 -14.08 -13.23 7.94
N ALA A 118 -13.35 -12.16 7.62
CA ALA A 118 -12.80 -11.21 8.58
C ALA A 118 -13.80 -10.06 8.84
N ASP A 119 -13.80 -9.51 10.05
CA ASP A 119 -14.62 -8.35 10.38
C ASP A 119 -14.07 -7.04 9.75
N VAL A 120 -14.86 -5.97 9.79
CA VAL A 120 -14.48 -4.68 9.19
C VAL A 120 -13.20 -4.09 9.79
N HIS A 121 -12.91 -4.32 11.08
CA HIS A 121 -11.69 -3.84 11.73
C HIS A 121 -10.46 -4.62 11.24
N GLN A 122 -10.62 -5.92 11.08
CA GLN A 122 -9.61 -6.82 10.54
C GLN A 122 -9.35 -6.57 9.06
N LEU A 123 -10.31 -6.03 8.29
CA LEU A 123 -10.11 -5.67 6.88
C LEU A 123 -9.34 -4.36 6.68
N VAL A 124 -9.33 -3.47 7.67
CA VAL A 124 -8.63 -2.18 7.60
C VAL A 124 -7.14 -2.32 7.93
N CYS A 125 -6.77 -3.21 8.85
CA CYS A 125 -5.38 -3.42 9.26
C CYS A 125 -4.44 -3.81 8.10
N PRO A 126 -4.81 -4.72 7.16
CA PRO A 126 -3.96 -5.14 6.05
C PRO A 126 -3.42 -3.99 5.20
N ALA A 127 -4.22 -2.97 4.91
CA ALA A 127 -3.79 -1.84 4.08
C ALA A 127 -2.58 -1.11 4.70
N ASN A 128 -2.59 -0.93 6.02
CA ASN A 128 -1.47 -0.33 6.73
C ASN A 128 -0.28 -1.29 6.84
N LEU A 129 -0.53 -2.58 7.12
CA LEU A 129 0.52 -3.59 7.17
C LEU A 129 1.24 -3.74 5.81
N GLU A 130 0.52 -3.66 4.69
CA GLU A 130 1.10 -3.66 3.34
C GLU A 130 2.07 -2.49 3.14
N SER A 131 1.66 -1.29 3.55
CA SER A 131 2.50 -0.09 3.46
C SER A 131 3.76 -0.19 4.33
N MET A 132 3.62 -0.67 5.56
CA MET A 132 4.77 -0.83 6.48
C MET A 132 5.68 -1.96 6.06
N ASN A 133 5.14 -3.05 5.53
CA ASN A 133 5.94 -4.14 5.01
C ASN A 133 6.80 -3.68 3.82
N ALA A 134 6.23 -2.87 2.91
CA ALA A 134 6.99 -2.26 1.82
C ALA A 134 8.12 -1.34 2.34
N HIS A 135 7.85 -0.57 3.39
CA HIS A 135 8.87 0.25 4.06
C HIS A 135 9.99 -0.61 4.64
N PHE A 136 9.69 -1.65 5.42
CA PHE A 136 10.70 -2.52 6.02
C PHE A 136 11.52 -3.30 4.99
N ILE A 137 10.90 -3.71 3.88
CA ILE A 137 11.63 -4.29 2.74
C ILE A 137 12.65 -3.28 2.19
N SER A 138 12.26 -2.00 2.08
CA SER A 138 13.15 -0.94 1.59
C SER A 138 14.31 -0.61 2.52
N GLU A 139 14.13 -0.83 3.83
CA GLU A 139 15.18 -0.72 4.85
C GLU A 139 16.07 -1.99 4.92
N GLY A 140 15.75 -3.02 4.14
CA GLY A 140 16.53 -4.27 4.09
C GLY A 140 16.27 -5.22 5.26
N LEU A 141 15.15 -5.06 5.99
CA LEU A 141 14.85 -5.93 7.13
C LEU A 141 14.57 -7.38 6.68
N PRO A 142 15.12 -8.37 7.41
CA PRO A 142 14.82 -9.77 7.15
C PRO A 142 13.36 -10.08 7.45
N GLN A 143 12.81 -11.07 6.75
CA GLN A 143 11.39 -11.44 6.82
C GLN A 143 10.90 -11.73 8.25
N SER A 144 11.71 -12.39 9.07
CA SER A 144 11.39 -12.70 10.47
C SER A 144 11.23 -11.46 11.34
N GLU A 145 12.06 -10.45 11.13
CA GLU A 145 11.98 -9.18 11.86
C GLU A 145 10.78 -8.35 11.41
N ARG A 146 10.51 -8.33 10.10
CA ARG A 146 9.30 -7.71 9.54
C ARG A 146 8.03 -8.29 10.14
N LEU A 147 7.95 -9.63 10.22
CA LEU A 147 6.79 -10.31 10.80
C LEU A 147 6.53 -9.87 12.25
N GLN A 148 7.58 -9.78 13.08
CA GLN A 148 7.43 -9.33 14.47
C GLN A 148 6.90 -7.89 14.54
N LYS A 149 7.51 -6.96 13.80
CA LYS A 149 7.09 -5.54 13.77
C LYS A 149 5.68 -5.36 13.23
N LEU A 150 5.29 -6.14 12.21
CA LEU A 150 3.95 -6.10 11.63
C LEU A 150 2.91 -6.69 12.58
N ASN A 151 3.23 -7.76 13.31
CA ASN A 151 2.34 -8.32 14.33
C ASN A 151 2.11 -7.32 15.48
N GLU A 152 3.16 -6.67 15.98
CA GLU A 152 3.03 -5.61 16.98
C GLU A 152 2.13 -4.47 16.49
N LEU A 153 2.30 -4.06 15.23
CA LEU A 153 1.49 -3.01 14.63
C LEU A 153 0.02 -3.44 14.47
N ALA A 154 -0.22 -4.67 14.02
CA ALA A 154 -1.55 -5.26 13.92
C ALA A 154 -2.25 -5.28 15.28
N ILE A 155 -1.57 -5.72 16.34
CA ILE A 155 -2.09 -5.74 17.71
C ILE A 155 -2.45 -4.32 18.17
N ARG A 156 -1.57 -3.34 17.94
CA ARG A 156 -1.83 -1.93 18.29
C ARG A 156 -3.07 -1.39 17.57
N GLN A 157 -3.19 -1.63 16.26
CA GLN A 157 -4.34 -1.17 15.48
C GLN A 157 -5.64 -1.84 15.90
N MET A 158 -5.63 -3.15 16.10
CA MET A 158 -6.81 -3.90 16.53
C MET A 158 -7.30 -3.43 17.91
N ARG A 159 -6.39 -3.11 18.85
CA ARG A 159 -6.79 -2.54 20.14
C ARG A 159 -7.54 -1.22 19.96
N VAL A 160 -7.00 -0.30 19.17
CA VAL A 160 -7.64 1.00 18.91
C VAL A 160 -9.00 0.82 18.23
N LEU A 161 -9.11 -0.05 17.24
CA LEU A 161 -10.36 -0.26 16.49
C LEU A 161 -11.44 -0.95 17.34
N VAL A 162 -11.06 -1.88 18.22
CA VAL A 162 -11.97 -2.54 19.17
C VAL A 162 -12.39 -1.61 20.32
N GLU A 163 -11.50 -0.72 20.77
CA GLU A 163 -11.83 0.28 21.77
C GLU A 163 -12.72 1.39 21.20
N ALA A 164 -12.45 1.84 19.98
CA ALA A 164 -13.25 2.87 19.29
C ALA A 164 -14.68 2.41 19.01
N THR A 165 -14.94 1.11 18.89
CA THR A 165 -16.29 0.56 18.75
C THR A 165 -17.06 0.44 20.06
N ARG A 166 -16.38 0.60 21.21
CA ARG A 166 -17.04 0.71 22.52
C ARG A 166 -17.46 2.13 22.85
N GLN A 167 -17.00 3.13 22.09
CA GLN A 167 -17.49 4.51 22.15
C GLN A 167 -18.39 4.77 20.93
N PRO A 168 -19.58 5.36 21.08
CA PRO A 168 -20.35 5.84 19.94
C PRO A 168 -19.48 6.84 19.17
N LEU A 169 -19.24 6.58 17.89
CA LEU A 169 -18.33 7.38 17.07
C LEU A 169 -18.92 8.74 16.67
N LEU A 170 -20.20 8.99 16.95
CA LEU A 170 -20.89 10.29 16.82
C LEU A 170 -22.03 10.38 17.84
N ASP A 171 -22.23 11.55 18.45
CA ASP A 171 -23.52 11.91 19.06
C ASP A 171 -24.54 12.10 17.92
N GLU A 172 -25.69 11.44 17.99
CA GLU A 172 -26.81 11.57 17.04
C GLU A 172 -27.54 12.92 17.14
N GLY A 173 -26.80 14.01 17.28
CA GLY A 173 -27.33 15.32 17.62
C GLY A 173 -26.61 16.49 16.97
N ILE A 174 -26.48 16.50 15.63
CA ILE A 174 -26.37 17.71 14.80
C ILE A 174 -27.12 17.50 13.49
#